data_AF-A0A833TGX9-F1
#
_entry.id   AF-A0A833TGX9-F1
#
_cell.length_a   1.000
_cell.length_b   1.000
_cell.length_c   1.000
_cell.angle_alpha   90.00
_cell.angle_beta   90.00
_cell.angle_gamma   90.00
#
_symmetry.space_group_name_H-M   'P 1'
#
loop_
_entity.id
_entity.type
_entity.pdbx_description
1 polymer ?
#
loop_
_entity_poly.entity_id
_entity_poly.type
_entity_poly.pdbx_seq_one_letter_code
_entity_poly.pdbx_strand_id
1 'polypeptide(L)'
;MVIFYETLRLEIGPEIKITIVTPGFMESEMTKGKFLLKDGKMEVDQDLRDVQLSVIPVETVGACAAAIVKSACRGDRYLTEPAWFKVTYFWKLFCPEVIEWCYRLMYMNSSPLEAPSKKILDLTGAKNILYPPTLHTSVIKTD
;
A
#
# COMPACT_ATOMS: atom_id res chain seq x y z
N MET A 1 5.37 -1.01 -17.48
CA MET A 1 6.64 -1.19 -16.74
C MET A 1 6.95 -2.64 -16.42
N VAL A 2 6.05 -3.45 -15.85
CA VAL A 2 6.32 -4.88 -15.56
C VAL A 2 6.76 -5.69 -16.80
N ILE A 3 6.05 -5.53 -17.92
CA ILE A 3 6.31 -6.28 -19.17
C ILE A 3 7.74 -6.05 -19.69
N PHE A 4 8.30 -4.85 -19.51
CA PHE A 4 9.67 -4.55 -19.93
C PHE A 4 10.69 -5.45 -19.22
N TYR A 5 10.58 -5.57 -17.89
CA TYR A 5 11.48 -6.40 -17.09
C TYR A 5 11.25 -7.90 -17.29
N GLU A 6 10.05 -8.31 -17.70
CA GLU A 6 9.78 -9.69 -18.12
C GLU A 6 10.52 -10.04 -19.40
N THR A 7 10.45 -9.17 -20.41
CA THR A 7 11.18 -9.37 -21.66
C THR A 7 12.70 -9.32 -21.43
N LEU A 8 13.18 -8.33 -20.68
CA LEU A 8 14.61 -8.17 -20.39
C LEU A 8 15.19 -9.41 -19.71
N ARG A 9 14.42 -10.07 -18.83
CA ARG A 9 14.84 -11.31 -18.16
C ARG A 9 15.12 -12.44 -19.16
N LEU A 10 14.41 -12.50 -20.28
CA LEU A 10 14.67 -13.50 -21.32
C LEU A 10 15.90 -13.14 -22.17
N GLU A 11 16.14 -11.85 -22.39
CA GLU A 11 17.24 -11.35 -23.22
C GLU A 11 18.62 -11.47 -22.55
N ILE A 12 18.71 -11.20 -21.25
CA ILE A 12 19.99 -11.18 -20.51
C ILE A 12 20.47 -12.56 -20.03
N GLY A 13 19.68 -13.61 -20.27
CA GLY A 13 20.02 -14.98 -19.89
C GLY A 13 19.91 -15.28 -18.38
N PRO A 14 20.15 -16.54 -17.96
CA PRO A 14 19.91 -17.01 -16.59
C PRO A 14 20.95 -16.52 -15.56
N GLU A 15 22.02 -15.88 -16.00
CA GLU A 15 23.12 -15.38 -15.16
C GLU A 15 22.69 -14.19 -14.31
N ILE A 16 21.83 -13.32 -14.86
CA ILE A 16 21.29 -12.15 -14.16
C ILE A 16 19.85 -12.44 -13.75
N LYS A 17 19.61 -12.43 -12.44
CA LYS A 17 18.27 -12.66 -11.87
C LYS A 17 17.56 -11.33 -11.68
N ILE A 18 16.39 -11.18 -12.29
CA ILE A 18 15.50 -10.03 -12.10
C ILE A 18 14.33 -10.45 -11.21
N THR A 19 14.12 -9.76 -10.10
CA THR A 19 12.95 -9.90 -9.22
C THR A 19 12.02 -8.70 -9.40
N ILE A 20 10.77 -8.95 -9.79
CA ILE A 20 9.74 -7.91 -9.89
C ILE A 20 8.96 -7.86 -8.57
N VAL A 21 9.06 -6.72 -7.89
CA VAL A 21 8.39 -6.51 -6.60
C VAL A 21 7.11 -5.71 -6.81
N THR A 22 6.02 -6.20 -6.23
CA THR A 22 4.76 -5.47 -6.09
C THR A 22 4.57 -5.11 -4.61
N PRO A 23 4.94 -3.89 -4.20
CA PRO A 23 4.62 -3.40 -2.87
C PRO A 23 3.13 -3.03 -2.79
N GLY A 24 2.46 -3.52 -1.76
CA GLY A 24 1.15 -3.06 -1.31
C GLY A 24 1.29 -1.88 -0.35
N PHE A 25 0.44 -1.83 0.67
CA PHE A 25 0.48 -0.76 1.66
C PHE A 25 1.62 -0.98 2.66
N MET A 26 2.60 -0.09 2.61
CA MET A 26 3.76 -0.10 3.49
C MET A 26 4.01 1.28 4.10
N GLU A 27 4.76 1.33 5.19
CA GLU A 27 5.16 2.57 5.83
C GLU A 27 6.02 3.43 4.88
N SER A 28 5.57 4.65 4.64
CA SER A 28 6.22 5.66 3.82
C SER A 28 5.72 7.04 4.25
N GLU A 29 6.34 8.10 3.75
CA GLU A 29 5.87 9.46 3.98
C GLU A 29 4.44 9.67 3.46
N MET A 30 4.10 9.04 2.33
CA MET A 30 2.74 9.08 1.77
C MET A 30 1.73 8.40 2.70
N THR A 31 2.06 7.23 3.25
CA THR A 31 1.17 6.55 4.20
C THR A 31 1.18 7.21 5.58
N LYS A 32 2.13 8.09 5.90
CA LYS A 32 2.09 8.99 7.07
C LYS A 32 1.22 10.23 6.87
N GLY A 33 0.64 10.41 5.68
CA GLY A 33 -0.21 11.54 5.37
C GLY A 33 0.52 12.75 4.81
N LYS A 34 1.77 12.61 4.36
CA LYS A 34 2.47 13.65 3.61
C LYS A 34 1.92 13.68 2.19
N PHE A 35 1.10 14.67 1.87
CA PHE A 35 0.48 14.83 0.56
C PHE A 35 0.97 16.10 -0.12
N LEU A 36 1.14 16.02 -1.44
CA LEU A 36 1.35 17.19 -2.29
C LEU A 36 -0.03 17.73 -2.69
N LEU A 37 -0.39 18.91 -2.20
CA LEU A 37 -1.61 19.59 -2.61
C LEU A 37 -1.49 20.15 -4.03
N LYS A 38 -2.65 20.46 -4.62
CA LYS A 38 -2.76 21.04 -5.97
C LYS A 38 -1.95 22.33 -6.14
N ASP A 39 -1.76 23.08 -5.05
CA ASP A 39 -1.00 24.33 -5.04
C ASP A 39 0.52 24.11 -4.92
N GLY A 40 0.99 22.85 -5.00
CA GLY A 40 2.40 22.48 -4.91
C GLY A 40 2.97 22.48 -3.49
N LYS A 41 2.13 22.72 -2.48
CA LYS A 41 2.51 22.68 -1.07
C LYS A 41 2.46 21.25 -0.54
N MET A 42 3.48 20.89 0.23
CA MET A 42 3.49 19.64 0.98
C MET A 42 2.82 19.88 2.33
N GLU A 43 1.74 19.18 2.62
CA GLU A 43 1.10 19.21 3.94
C GLU A 43 0.98 17.80 4.50
N VAL A 44 0.93 17.75 5.84
CA VAL A 44 0.76 16.51 6.58
C VAL A 44 -0.66 16.48 7.11
N ASP A 45 -1.50 15.64 6.51
CA ASP A 45 -2.90 15.50 6.89
C ASP A 45 -3.20 14.03 7.24
N GLN A 46 -3.37 13.81 8.54
CA GLN A 46 -3.62 12.50 9.12
C GLN A 46 -5.06 12.03 8.89
N ASP A 47 -6.01 12.98 8.77
CA ASP A 47 -7.40 12.67 8.48
C ASP A 47 -7.57 12.23 7.02
N LEU A 48 -6.94 12.93 6.08
CA LEU A 48 -6.89 12.52 4.67
C LEU A 48 -6.19 11.17 4.50
N ARG A 49 -5.13 10.93 5.28
CA ARG A 49 -4.51 9.61 5.33
C ARG A 49 -5.48 8.54 5.80
N ASP A 50 -6.21 8.77 6.89
CA ASP A 50 -7.13 7.78 7.45
C ASP A 50 -8.29 7.49 6.50
N VAL A 51 -8.73 8.48 5.71
CA VAL A 51 -9.66 8.26 4.60
C VAL A 51 -9.04 7.38 3.52
N GLN A 52 -7.79 7.64 3.13
CA GLN A 52 -7.13 6.92 2.04
C GLN A 52 -6.74 5.48 2.42
N LEU A 53 -6.19 5.29 3.62
CA LEU A 53 -5.78 3.99 4.16
C LEU A 53 -6.97 3.19 4.68
N SER A 54 -7.98 3.83 5.28
CA SER A 54 -9.22 3.15 5.71
C SER A 54 -8.90 1.95 6.62
N VAL A 55 -9.60 0.83 6.47
CA VAL A 55 -9.38 -0.40 7.22
C VAL A 55 -8.30 -1.29 6.58
N ILE A 56 -7.34 -0.71 5.85
CA ILE A 56 -6.31 -1.47 5.14
C ILE A 56 -5.05 -1.61 6.02
N PRO A 57 -4.56 -2.84 6.29
CA PRO A 57 -3.34 -3.04 7.06
C PRO A 57 -2.10 -2.47 6.34
N VAL A 58 -1.18 -1.87 7.09
CA VAL A 58 0.08 -1.34 6.57
C VAL A 58 1.25 -2.12 7.15
N GLU A 59 2.18 -2.55 6.31
CA GLU A 59 3.40 -3.24 6.76
C GLU A 59 4.54 -2.26 7.03
N THR A 60 5.45 -2.62 7.94
CA THR A 60 6.66 -1.82 8.20
C THR A 60 7.61 -1.81 7.00
N VAL A 61 8.27 -0.68 6.79
CA VAL A 61 9.29 -0.54 5.72
C VAL A 61 10.45 -1.53 5.90
N GLY A 62 10.84 -1.79 7.15
CA GLY A 62 11.94 -2.72 7.46
C GLY A 62 11.62 -4.16 7.06
N ALA A 63 10.40 -4.64 7.34
CA ALA A 63 9.97 -5.97 6.94
C ALA A 63 9.89 -6.10 5.41
N CYS A 64 9.26 -5.13 4.74
CA CYS A 64 9.17 -5.10 3.28
C CYS A 64 10.57 -5.07 2.62
N ALA A 65 11.48 -4.22 3.09
CA ALA A 65 12.85 -4.15 2.58
C ALA A 65 13.62 -5.47 2.78
N ALA A 66 13.50 -6.09 3.95
CA ALA A 66 14.12 -7.37 4.23
C ALA A 66 13.58 -8.49 3.32
N ALA A 67 12.26 -8.50 3.08
CA ALA A 67 11.62 -9.45 2.18
C ALA A 67 12.08 -9.27 0.72
N ILE A 68 12.20 -8.03 0.25
CA ILE A 68 12.74 -7.70 -1.08
C ILE A 68 14.16 -8.25 -1.25
N VAL A 69 15.06 -7.93 -0.32
CA VAL A 69 16.45 -8.38 -0.37
C VAL A 69 16.53 -9.91 -0.35
N LYS A 70 15.79 -10.55 0.57
CA LYS A 70 15.77 -12.01 0.68
C LYS A 70 15.25 -12.68 -0.59
N SER A 71 14.21 -12.12 -1.21
CA SER A 71 13.61 -12.63 -2.44
C SER A 71 14.58 -12.49 -3.62
N ALA A 72 15.26 -11.34 -3.73
CA ALA A 72 16.32 -11.13 -4.73
C ALA A 72 17.49 -12.10 -4.55
N CYS A 73 17.98 -12.30 -3.32
CA CYS A 73 19.06 -13.26 -3.04
C CYS A 73 18.67 -14.71 -3.37
N ARG A 74 17.42 -15.11 -3.13
CA ARG A 74 16.91 -16.44 -3.50
C ARG A 74 16.76 -16.58 -5.01
N GLY A 75 16.56 -15.47 -5.72
CA GLY A 75 16.32 -15.46 -7.16
C GLY A 75 14.86 -15.65 -7.53
N ASP A 76 13.92 -15.22 -6.68
CA ASP A 76 12.51 -15.29 -7.04
C ASP A 76 12.19 -14.34 -8.19
N ARG A 77 11.26 -14.75 -9.05
CA ARG A 77 10.82 -13.91 -10.17
C ARG A 77 9.88 -12.80 -9.73
N TYR A 78 9.03 -13.07 -8.74
CA TYR A 78 8.03 -12.15 -8.25
C TYR A 78 7.98 -12.14 -6.73
N LEU A 79 7.77 -10.96 -6.18
CA LEU A 79 7.45 -10.76 -4.78
C LEU A 79 6.25 -9.84 -4.68
N THR A 80 5.30 -10.17 -3.81
CA THR A 80 4.24 -9.26 -3.40
C THR A 80 4.30 -9.16 -1.89
N GLU A 81 4.55 -7.96 -1.40
CA GLU A 81 4.56 -7.65 0.03
C GLU A 81 3.67 -6.43 0.28
N PRO A 82 2.76 -6.47 1.26
CA PRO A 82 2.61 -7.53 2.25
C PRO A 82 1.97 -8.80 1.68
N ALA A 83 2.28 -9.97 2.24
CA ALA A 83 1.76 -11.25 1.74
C ALA A 83 0.22 -11.32 1.64
N TRP A 84 -0.52 -10.67 2.57
CA TRP A 84 -1.98 -10.61 2.53
C TRP A 84 -2.51 -9.90 1.26
N PHE A 85 -1.73 -8.98 0.69
CA PHE A 85 -2.12 -8.23 -0.50
C PHE A 85 -2.29 -9.14 -1.72
N LYS A 86 -1.65 -10.32 -1.75
CA LYS A 86 -1.85 -11.34 -2.79
C LYS A 86 -3.31 -11.76 -2.93
N VAL A 87 -4.07 -11.76 -1.84
CA VAL A 87 -5.50 -12.12 -1.85
C VAL A 87 -6.29 -11.17 -2.75
N THR A 88 -5.95 -9.88 -2.78
CA THR A 88 -6.65 -8.89 -3.60
C THR A 88 -6.57 -9.19 -5.10
N TYR A 89 -5.46 -9.79 -5.57
CA TYR A 89 -5.33 -10.22 -6.96
C TYR A 89 -6.35 -11.29 -7.32
N PHE A 90 -6.57 -12.26 -6.44
CA PHE A 90 -7.56 -13.31 -6.67
C PHE A 90 -8.97 -12.73 -6.74
N TRP A 91 -9.32 -11.83 -5.82
CA TRP A 91 -10.61 -11.12 -5.88
C TRP A 91 -10.76 -10.33 -7.18
N LYS A 92 -9.71 -9.66 -7.65
CA LYS A 92 -9.74 -8.90 -8.91
C LYS A 92 -9.88 -9.79 -10.13
N LEU A 93 -9.32 -11.00 -10.09
CA LEU A 93 -9.39 -11.96 -11.18
C LEU A 93 -10.76 -12.65 -11.26
N PHE A 94 -11.33 -13.04 -10.13
CA PHE A 94 -12.55 -13.86 -10.08
C PHE A 94 -13.84 -13.07 -9.85
N CYS A 95 -13.79 -11.97 -9.10
CA CYS A 95 -14.96 -11.19 -8.70
C CYS A 95 -14.65 -9.67 -8.66
N PRO A 96 -14.24 -9.07 -9.80
CA PRO A 96 -13.89 -7.65 -9.85
C PRO A 96 -15.05 -6.74 -9.42
N GLU A 97 -16.30 -7.14 -9.68
CA GLU A 97 -17.51 -6.40 -9.31
C GLU A 97 -17.67 -6.31 -7.78
N VAL A 98 -17.25 -7.34 -7.04
CA VAL A 98 -17.32 -7.32 -5.57
C VAL A 98 -16.34 -6.30 -5.01
N ILE A 99 -15.13 -6.22 -5.57
CA ILE A 99 -14.17 -5.19 -5.20
C ILE A 99 -14.74 -3.80 -5.49
N GLU A 100 -15.29 -3.59 -6.69
CA GLU A 100 -15.88 -2.31 -7.05
C GLU A 100 -17.01 -1.91 -6.10
N TRP A 101 -17.91 -2.84 -5.80
CA TRP A 101 -18.99 -2.61 -4.85
C TRP A 101 -18.48 -2.26 -3.45
N CYS A 102 -17.45 -2.98 -2.95
CA CYS A 102 -16.81 -2.66 -1.68
C CYS A 102 -16.21 -1.25 -1.69
N TYR A 103 -15.52 -0.84 -2.77
CA TYR A 103 -14.99 0.52 -2.89
C TYR A 103 -16.11 1.57 -2.91
N ARG A 104 -17.19 1.32 -3.65
CA ARG A 104 -18.35 2.22 -3.68
C ARG A 104 -18.94 2.38 -2.29
N LEU A 105 -19.18 1.28 -1.57
CA LEU A 105 -19.73 1.32 -0.21
C LEU A 105 -18.81 2.04 0.79
N MET A 106 -17.51 1.79 0.70
CA MET A 106 -16.54 2.26 1.70
C MET A 106 -16.07 3.70 1.46
N TYR A 107 -16.16 4.21 0.23
CA TYR A 107 -15.56 5.48 -0.18
C TYR A 107 -16.50 6.45 -0.93
N MET A 108 -17.69 6.03 -1.41
CA MET A 108 -18.64 7.00 -1.97
C MET A 108 -19.39 7.74 -0.86
N ASN A 109 -18.94 8.95 -0.55
CA ASN A 109 -19.72 9.98 0.11
C ASN A 109 -19.32 11.36 -0.43
N SER A 110 -20.20 12.34 -0.29
CA SER A 110 -20.00 13.73 -0.75
C SER A 110 -18.87 14.46 -0.01
N SER A 111 -18.45 13.97 1.16
CA SER A 111 -17.33 14.49 1.95
C SER A 111 -16.34 13.37 2.30
N PRO A 112 -15.03 13.54 2.04
CA PRO A 112 -13.99 12.57 2.40
C PRO A 112 -13.99 12.21 3.88
N LEU A 113 -14.27 13.19 4.75
CA LEU A 113 -14.27 13.03 6.21
C LEU A 113 -15.46 12.21 6.74
N GLU A 114 -16.50 12.00 5.94
CA GLU A 114 -17.69 11.24 6.33
C GLU A 114 -17.74 9.83 5.72
N ALA A 115 -16.64 9.38 5.11
CA ALA A 115 -16.55 8.04 4.53
C ALA A 115 -16.93 6.96 5.57
N PRO A 116 -17.77 5.97 5.22
CA PRO A 116 -18.18 4.93 6.17
C PRO A 116 -16.99 4.16 6.74
N SER A 117 -15.97 3.96 5.91
CA SER A 117 -14.68 3.40 6.31
C SER A 117 -14.00 4.16 7.45
N LYS A 118 -13.92 5.48 7.34
CA LYS A 118 -13.34 6.33 8.38
C LYS A 118 -14.13 6.21 9.68
N LYS A 119 -15.46 6.26 9.61
CA LYS A 119 -16.33 6.08 10.79
C LYS A 119 -16.09 4.73 11.46
N ILE A 120 -15.99 3.64 10.69
CA ILE A 120 -15.67 2.31 11.22
C ILE A 120 -14.29 2.31 11.87
N LEU A 121 -13.28 2.88 11.21
CA LEU A 121 -11.91 2.94 11.72
C LEU A 121 -11.83 3.69 13.06
N ASP A 122 -12.53 4.82 13.18
CA ASP A 122 -12.57 5.64 14.38
C ASP A 122 -13.37 4.98 15.52
N LEU A 123 -14.54 4.40 15.22
CA LEU A 123 -15.39 3.73 16.20
C LEU A 123 -14.75 2.46 16.78
N THR A 124 -14.07 1.67 15.92
CA THR A 124 -13.45 0.40 16.33
C THR A 124 -12.06 0.59 16.92
N GLY A 125 -11.42 1.75 16.69
CA GLY A 125 -10.02 1.96 17.03
C GLY A 125 -9.06 1.04 16.27
N ALA A 126 -9.51 0.43 15.16
CA ALA A 126 -8.75 -0.57 14.41
C ALA A 126 -7.40 -0.03 13.88
N LYS A 127 -7.25 1.30 13.78
CA LYS A 127 -5.96 1.95 13.47
C LYS A 127 -4.81 1.46 14.36
N ASN A 128 -5.06 1.16 15.64
CA ASN A 128 -4.03 0.70 16.57
C ASN A 128 -3.51 -0.73 16.28
N ILE A 129 -4.23 -1.48 15.44
CA ILE A 129 -3.88 -2.85 15.05
C ILE A 129 -3.41 -2.88 13.59
N LEU A 130 -4.09 -2.14 12.73
CA LEU A 130 -3.85 -2.14 11.28
C LEU A 130 -2.61 -1.35 10.90
N TYR A 131 -2.22 -0.35 11.71
CA TYR A 131 -1.12 0.54 11.39
C TYR A 131 0.08 0.30 12.32
N PRO A 132 1.32 0.31 11.81
CA PRO A 132 2.50 0.28 12.64
C PRO A 132 2.60 1.53 13.54
N PRO A 133 3.26 1.43 14.71
CA PRO A 133 3.39 2.53 15.69
C PRO A 133 3.88 3.85 15.10
N THR A 134 4.76 3.76 14.10
CA THR A 134 5.35 4.89 13.38
C THR A 134 4.35 5.72 12.58
N LEU A 135 3.19 5.16 12.21
CA LEU A 135 2.12 5.86 11.51
C LEU A 135 1.24 6.71 12.45
N HIS A 136 1.28 6.46 13.76
CA HIS A 136 0.50 7.23 14.73
C HIS A 136 1.15 8.57 15.09
N THR A 137 2.42 8.75 14.75
CA THR A 137 3.17 9.98 15.02
C THR A 137 3.05 10.92 13.82
N SER A 138 2.70 12.18 14.06
CA SER A 138 2.68 13.24 13.04
C SER A 138 4.08 13.77 12.69
N VAL A 139 5.11 13.31 13.41
CA VAL A 139 6.51 13.67 13.18
C VAL A 139 6.99 12.96 11.94
N ILE A 140 7.01 13.71 10.86
CA ILE A 140 7.56 13.34 9.57
C ILE A 140 8.99 13.88 9.48
N LYS A 141 9.87 13.16 8.78
CA LYS A 141 11.22 13.68 8.50
C LYS A 141 11.07 14.98 7.68
N THR A 142 11.48 16.09 8.28
CA THR A 142 11.76 17.35 7.60
C THR A 142 13.19 17.23 7.08
N ASP A 143 13.36 17.26 5.75
CA ASP A 143 14.69 17.33 5.13
C ASP A 143 15.40 18.64 5.51
#